data_AF-A0A7Y5I0G1-F1
#
_entry.id   AF-A0A7Y5I0G1-F1
#
_cell.length_a   1.000
_cell.length_b   1.000
_cell.length_c   1.000
_cell.angle_alpha   90.00
_cell.angle_beta   90.00
_cell.angle_gamma   90.00
#
_symmetry.space_group_name_H-M   'P 1'
#
loop_
_entity.id
_entity.type
_entity.pdbx_description
1 polymer ?
#
loop_
_entity_poly.entity_id
_entity_poly.type
_entity_poly.pdbx_seq_one_letter_code
_entity_poly.pdbx_strand_id
1 'polypeptide(L)'
;MTDFVQLWVYLSSTPLFGLNATLVVYVLALAFYTRMGQAPWANPVLWSMVVLGLGLLATGTAYPTYFAGAQFIHFLLGPAVVALAWPLWERRA
;
A
#
# COMPACT_ATOMS: atom_id res chain seq x y z
N MET A 1 25.66 2.76 -6.34
CA MET A 1 25.41 1.38 -5.83
C MET A 1 25.25 1.37 -4.31
N THR A 2 25.94 2.24 -3.58
CA THR A 2 25.78 2.47 -2.14
C THR A 2 24.40 3.01 -1.75
N ASP A 3 23.75 3.82 -2.58
CA ASP A 3 22.42 4.38 -2.30
C ASP A 3 21.33 3.30 -2.23
N PHE A 4 21.36 2.32 -3.13
CA PHE A 4 20.42 1.20 -3.10
C PHE A 4 20.58 0.37 -1.82
N VAL A 5 21.82 0.14 -1.39
CA VAL A 5 22.12 -0.58 -0.15
C VAL A 5 21.71 0.24 1.09
N GLN A 6 21.92 1.55 1.09
CA GLN A 6 21.44 2.44 2.18
C GLN A 6 19.93 2.49 2.27
N LEU A 7 19.22 2.53 1.13
CA LEU A 7 17.77 2.43 1.06
C LEU A 7 17.29 1.09 1.63
N TRP A 8 18.01 0.01 1.34
CA TRP A 8 17.69 -1.34 1.84
C TRP A 8 18.00 -1.53 3.34
N VAL A 9 19.07 -0.93 3.85
CA VAL A 9 19.45 -0.92 5.27
C VAL A 9 18.52 -0.04 6.10
N TYR A 10 18.04 1.08 5.54
CA TYR A 10 17.01 1.92 6.17
C TYR A 10 15.64 1.22 6.19
N LEU A 11 15.34 0.43 5.15
CA LEU A 11 14.12 -0.38 5.05
C LEU A 11 14.13 -1.65 5.93
N SER A 12 15.30 -2.14 6.34
CA SER A 12 15.40 -3.29 7.26
C SER A 12 15.46 -2.88 8.74
N SER A 13 15.85 -1.63 9.04
CA SER A 13 16.10 -1.20 10.41
C SER A 13 14.88 -0.64 11.15
N THR A 14 13.86 -0.07 10.48
CA THR A 14 12.69 0.46 11.22
C THR A 14 11.31 0.64 10.53
N PRO A 15 11.03 0.26 9.25
CA PRO A 15 9.71 0.57 8.70
C PRO A 15 8.89 -0.62 8.14
N LEU A 16 9.21 -1.86 8.52
CA LEU A 16 8.37 -3.03 8.16
C LEU A 16 7.00 -3.03 8.86
N PHE A 17 6.87 -2.34 10.00
CA PHE A 17 5.60 -2.28 10.74
C PHE A 17 4.50 -1.59 9.93
N GLY A 18 4.79 -0.44 9.32
CA GLY A 18 3.82 0.30 8.50
C GLY A 18 3.34 -0.52 7.32
N LEU A 19 4.27 -1.14 6.58
CA LEU A 19 3.96 -1.99 5.44
C LEU A 19 3.11 -3.20 5.81
N ASN A 20 3.46 -3.91 6.89
CA ASN A 20 2.70 -5.04 7.39
C ASN A 20 1.29 -4.62 7.86
N ALA A 21 1.18 -3.49 8.56
CA ALA A 21 -0.11 -2.96 8.99
C ALA A 21 -1.01 -2.64 7.78
N THR A 22 -0.47 -1.99 6.73
CA THR A 22 -1.20 -1.74 5.49
C THR A 22 -1.66 -3.05 4.83
N LEU A 23 -0.78 -4.04 4.74
CA LEU A 23 -1.10 -5.33 4.12
C LEU A 23 -2.19 -6.08 4.89
N VAL A 24 -2.09 -6.13 6.22
CA VAL A 24 -3.08 -6.79 7.09
C VAL A 24 -4.43 -6.11 6.96
N VAL A 25 -4.48 -4.78 7.04
CA VAL A 25 -5.73 -4.03 6.87
C VAL A 25 -6.33 -4.27 5.49
N TYR A 26 -5.50 -4.27 4.44
CA TYR A 26 -5.96 -4.52 3.08
C TYR A 26 -6.53 -5.93 2.89
N VAL A 27 -5.85 -6.96 3.40
CA VAL A 27 -6.33 -8.35 3.32
C VAL A 27 -7.64 -8.52 4.08
N LEU A 28 -7.78 -7.89 5.25
CA LEU A 28 -9.04 -7.90 6.01
C LEU A 28 -10.17 -7.18 5.25
N ALA A 29 -9.88 -6.01 4.67
CA ALA A 29 -10.84 -5.28 3.84
C ALA A 29 -11.23 -6.07 2.57
N LEU A 30 -10.28 -6.78 1.96
CA LEU A 30 -10.52 -7.65 0.80
C LEU A 30 -11.33 -8.90 1.17
N ALA A 31 -11.07 -9.50 2.32
CA ALA A 31 -11.87 -10.61 2.84
C ALA A 31 -13.31 -10.15 3.14
N PHE A 32 -13.48 -8.92 3.63
CA PHE A 32 -14.79 -8.31 3.83
C PHE A 32 -15.50 -8.03 2.48
N TYR A 33 -14.78 -7.46 1.51
CA TYR A 33 -15.28 -7.20 0.15
C TYR A 33 -15.78 -8.47 -0.56
N THR A 34 -15.00 -9.55 -0.48
CA THR A 34 -15.37 -10.84 -1.10
C THR A 34 -16.59 -11.45 -0.42
N ARG A 35 -16.72 -11.33 0.91
CA ARG A 35 -17.91 -11.80 1.63
C ARG A 35 -19.18 -10.99 1.35
N MET A 36 -19.07 -9.73 0.97
CA MET A 36 -20.21 -8.91 0.55
C MET A 36 -20.57 -9.06 -0.93
N GLY A 37 -20.08 -10.10 -1.59
CA GLY A 37 -20.42 -10.37 -2.99
C GLY A 37 -19.84 -9.35 -3.97
N GLN A 38 -18.66 -8.79 -3.65
CA GLN A 38 -17.98 -7.80 -4.50
C GLN A 38 -18.83 -6.55 -4.77
N ALA A 39 -19.60 -6.13 -3.77
CA ALA A 39 -20.46 -4.97 -3.89
C ALA A 39 -19.63 -3.70 -4.20
N PRO A 40 -19.99 -2.87 -5.19
CA PRO A 40 -19.18 -1.73 -5.65
C PRO A 40 -18.83 -0.72 -4.54
N TRP A 41 -19.67 -0.60 -3.51
CA TRP A 41 -19.48 0.30 -2.36
C TRP A 41 -18.46 -0.24 -1.34
N ALA A 42 -18.14 -1.52 -1.40
CA ALA A 42 -17.23 -2.18 -0.47
C ALA A 42 -15.77 -2.18 -0.95
N ASN A 43 -15.39 -1.26 -1.83
CA ASN A 43 -14.06 -1.20 -2.44
C ASN A 43 -12.95 -1.32 -1.37
N PRO A 44 -12.13 -2.38 -1.41
CA PRO A 44 -11.16 -2.68 -0.36
C PRO A 44 -10.08 -1.61 -0.25
N VAL A 45 -9.75 -0.90 -1.34
CA VAL A 45 -8.78 0.21 -1.31
C VAL A 45 -9.31 1.38 -0.49
N LEU A 46 -10.57 1.76 -0.73
CA LEU A 46 -11.21 2.88 -0.01
C LEU A 46 -11.33 2.57 1.48
N TRP A 47 -11.81 1.38 1.82
CA TRP A 47 -11.93 0.95 3.23
C TRP A 47 -10.57 0.83 3.93
N SER A 48 -9.54 0.36 3.23
CA SER A 48 -8.17 0.34 3.79
C SER A 48 -7.68 1.76 4.11
N MET A 49 -7.88 2.70 3.19
CA MET A 49 -7.47 4.11 3.39
C MET A 49 -8.22 4.75 4.57
N VAL A 50 -9.52 4.51 4.70
CA VAL A 50 -10.33 5.02 5.81
C VAL A 50 -9.87 4.43 7.15
N VAL A 51 -9.68 3.11 7.23
CA VAL A 51 -9.27 2.43 8.46
C VAL A 51 -7.87 2.88 8.90
N LEU A 52 -6.92 2.98 7.97
CA LEU A 52 -5.56 3.43 8.26
C LEU A 52 -5.54 4.92 8.65
N GLY A 53 -6.33 5.76 7.98
CA GLY A 53 -6.48 7.18 8.32
C GLY A 53 -7.08 7.39 9.71
N LEU A 54 -8.15 6.65 10.05
CA LEU A 54 -8.74 6.67 11.39
C LEU A 54 -7.76 6.14 12.45
N GLY A 55 -7.03 5.07 12.14
CA GLY A 55 -5.98 4.54 13.00
C GLY A 55 -4.92 5.58 13.32
N LEU A 56 -4.39 6.24 12.30
CA LEU A 56 -3.39 7.31 12.41
C LEU A 56 -3.88 8.50 13.25
N LEU A 57 -5.14 8.91 13.05
CA LEU A 57 -5.77 9.98 13.82
C LEU A 57 -5.95 9.58 15.29
N ALA A 58 -6.37 8.35 15.55
CA ALA A 58 -6.55 7.83 16.92
C ALA A 58 -5.21 7.67 17.66
N THR A 59 -4.14 7.29 16.96
CA THR A 59 -2.79 7.16 17.55
C THR A 59 -2.00 8.46 17.58
N GLY A 60 -2.51 9.55 16.99
CA GLY A 60 -1.81 10.83 16.90
C GLY A 60 -0.49 10.77 16.11
N THR A 61 -0.30 9.70 15.35
CA THR A 61 0.94 9.45 14.58
C THR A 61 0.93 10.30 13.33
N ALA A 62 2.00 11.08 13.13
CA ALA A 62 2.13 11.89 11.93
C ALA A 62 2.17 10.99 10.68
N TYR A 63 1.38 11.35 9.66
CA TYR A 63 1.36 10.65 8.36
C TYR A 63 2.76 10.38 7.78
N PRO A 64 3.76 11.29 7.86
CA PRO A 64 5.11 11.02 7.39
C PRO A 64 5.78 9.81 8.05
N THR A 65 5.48 9.56 9.33
CA THR A 65 6.04 8.43 10.10
C THR A 65 5.49 7.09 9.60
N TYR A 66 4.22 7.06 9.20
CA TYR A 66 3.63 5.89 8.54
C TYR A 66 4.10 5.75 7.08
N PHE A 67 4.18 6.87 6.36
CA PHE A 67 4.62 6.89 4.97
C PHE A 67 6.10 6.49 4.80
N ALA A 68 6.93 6.66 5.82
CA ALA A 68 8.32 6.20 5.83
C ALA A 68 8.44 4.69 5.47
N GLY A 69 7.46 3.86 5.83
CA GLY A 69 7.43 2.44 5.42
C GLY A 69 6.80 2.13 4.08
N ALA A 70 6.08 3.08 3.49
CA ALA A 70 5.52 2.94 2.16
C ALA A 70 6.46 3.43 1.04
N GLN A 71 7.61 4.03 1.37
CA GLN A 71 8.54 4.59 0.37
C GLN A 71 9.03 3.57 -0.65
N PHE A 72 9.18 2.31 -0.25
CA PHE A 72 9.52 1.22 -1.18
C PHE A 72 8.42 0.99 -2.22
N ILE A 73 7.16 0.84 -1.78
CA ILE A 73 6.02 0.69 -2.69
C ILE A 73 5.87 1.93 -3.58
N HIS A 74 6.07 3.12 -3.03
CA HIS A 74 6.00 4.37 -3.79
C HIS A 74 7.07 4.44 -4.90
N PHE A 75 8.29 4.01 -4.61
CA PHE A 75 9.34 3.88 -5.63
C PHE A 75 8.97 2.83 -6.69
N LEU A 76 8.48 1.66 -6.28
CA LEU A 76 8.04 0.60 -7.21
C LEU A 76 6.80 0.99 -8.02
N LEU A 77 6.05 2.00 -7.61
CA LEU A 77 4.85 2.47 -8.30
C LEU A 77 5.18 2.96 -9.71
N GLY A 78 6.34 3.61 -9.89
CA GLY A 78 6.84 4.03 -11.21
C GLY A 78 7.00 2.86 -12.21
N PRO A 79 7.89 1.89 -11.96
CA PRO A 79 8.07 0.74 -12.84
C PRO A 79 6.82 -0.15 -12.92
N ALA A 80 6.01 -0.25 -11.87
CA ALA A 80 4.75 -1.00 -11.91
C ALA A 80 3.74 -0.38 -12.89
N VAL A 81 3.60 0.95 -12.91
CA VAL A 81 2.70 1.63 -13.87
C VAL A 81 3.20 1.47 -15.30
N VAL A 82 4.52 1.55 -15.52
CA VAL A 82 5.11 1.30 -16.85
C VAL A 82 4.89 -0.15 -17.29
N ALA A 83 5.08 -1.12 -16.39
CA ALA A 83 4.82 -2.53 -16.67
C ALA A 83 3.34 -2.80 -16.97
N LEU A 84 2.42 -2.07 -16.33
CA LEU A 84 0.98 -2.16 -16.57
C LEU A 84 0.57 -1.59 -17.95
N ALA A 85 1.37 -0.71 -18.55
CA ALA A 85 1.08 -0.17 -19.87
C ALA A 85 1.01 -1.24 -20.97
N TRP A 86 1.81 -2.31 -20.84
CA TRP A 86 1.82 -3.43 -21.80
C TRP A 86 0.50 -4.23 -21.86
N PRO A 87 -0.02 -4.80 -20.75
CA PRO A 87 -1.30 -5.52 -20.78
C PRO A 87 -2.50 -4.61 -21.10
N LEU A 88 -2.42 -3.31 -20.79
CA LEU A 88 -3.44 -2.34 -21.23
C LEU A 88 -3.44 -2.15 -22.74
N TRP A 89 -2.26 -2.13 -23.36
CA TRP A 89 -2.13 -2.08 -24.81
C TRP A 89 -2.63 -3.38 -25.48
N GLU A 90 -2.34 -4.55 -24.90
CA GLU A 90 -2.85 -5.83 -25.40
C GLU A 90 -4.39 -5.92 -25.35
N ARG A 91 -5.02 -5.32 -24.34
CA ARG A 91 -6.49 -5.33 -24.14
C ARG A 91 -7.21 -4.15 -24.81
N ARG A 92 -6.51 -3.41 -25.68
CA ARG A 92 -7.05 -2.22 -26.35
C ARG A 92 -8.02 -2.55 -27.49
N ALA A 93 -7.92 -3.73 -28.09
CA ALA A 93 -8.75 -4.21 -29.20
C ALA A 93 -9.67 -5.34 -28.74
#